data_AF-A0A419RVA2-F1
#
_entry.id   AF-A0A419RVA2-F1
#
_cell.length_a   1.000
_cell.length_b   1.000
_cell.length_c   1.000
_cell.angle_alpha   90.00
_cell.angle_beta   90.00
_cell.angle_gamma   90.00
#
_symmetry.space_group_name_H-M   'P 1'
#
loop_
_entity.id
_entity.type
_entity.pdbx_description
1 polymer ?
#
loop_
_entity_poly.entity_id
_entity_poly.type
_entity_poly.pdbx_seq_one_letter_code
_entity_poly.pdbx_strand_id
1 'polypeptide(L)'
;MRLAAQPAARVRCIPRRARDRCDLAVHPATARHLATKLARHFIADDPPAASVDRLSAAYSDSGGELRAVYEALIAEPEVWNAPRIKFRSGWDWLVAAGRALGNSAMPRRPGEARRLLQMLSQPTWNPNSPAGWGDAASDWAAPQALMTRVEIANRLARRAGDRFDPRLLAEDVLGAALRPAARDAIAAAEQPPMAIALMIASPEFLRR
;
A
#
# COMPACT_ATOMS: atom_id res chain seq x y z
N MET A 1 -0.43 1.12 36.85
CA MET A 1 0.22 2.29 36.25
C MET A 1 -0.74 2.88 35.21
N ARG A 2 -1.56 3.87 35.61
CA ARG A 2 -2.57 4.48 34.72
C ARG A 2 -1.87 5.47 33.79
N LEU A 3 -1.79 5.16 32.50
CA LEU A 3 -1.42 6.16 31.49
C LEU A 3 -2.55 7.19 31.43
N ALA A 4 -2.27 8.42 31.88
CA ALA A 4 -3.14 9.55 31.63
C ALA A 4 -3.15 9.82 30.11
N ALA A 5 -4.32 9.70 29.47
CA ALA A 5 -4.51 10.12 28.10
C ALA A 5 -4.27 11.63 28.00
N GLN A 6 -3.20 12.02 27.31
CA GLN A 6 -2.98 13.41 26.92
C GLN A 6 -4.16 13.87 26.06
N PRO A 7 -4.77 15.03 26.33
CA PRO A 7 -5.83 15.55 25.48
C PRO A 7 -5.27 15.76 24.07
N ALA A 8 -5.95 15.20 23.06
CA ALA A 8 -5.60 15.34 21.66
C ALA A 8 -5.43 16.83 21.30
N ALA A 9 -4.28 17.17 20.72
CA ALA A 9 -3.91 18.54 20.44
C ALA A 9 -4.67 19.06 19.22
N ARG A 10 -5.92 19.53 19.43
CA ARG A 10 -6.70 20.29 18.44
C ARG A 10 -5.78 21.25 17.67
N VAL A 11 -5.95 21.36 16.36
CA VAL A 11 -5.27 22.34 15.51
C VAL A 11 -5.26 23.72 16.18
N ARG A 12 -4.15 24.04 16.88
CA ARG A 12 -4.00 25.30 17.62
C ARG A 12 -3.45 26.35 16.68
N CYS A 13 -4.35 27.18 16.17
CA CYS A 13 -4.01 28.31 15.32
C CYS A 13 -3.29 29.41 16.11
N ILE A 14 -2.08 29.78 15.68
CA ILE A 14 -1.32 30.89 16.27
C ILE A 14 -1.88 32.23 15.72
N PRO A 15 -2.23 33.23 16.56
CA PRO A 15 -3.34 34.15 16.23
C PRO A 15 -3.02 35.30 15.27
N ARG A 16 -1.81 35.47 14.73
CA ARG A 16 -1.45 36.75 14.06
C ARG A 16 -0.93 36.71 12.62
N ARG A 17 -0.67 35.54 12.02
CA ARG A 17 -0.23 35.46 10.59
C ARG A 17 -0.82 34.28 9.78
N ALA A 18 -1.77 33.51 10.33
CA ALA A 18 -2.18 32.22 9.76
C ALA A 18 -3.70 31.97 9.64
N ARG A 19 -4.55 33.01 9.69
CA ARG A 19 -6.03 32.84 9.64
C ARG A 19 -6.49 32.09 8.39
N ASP A 20 -6.08 32.52 7.20
CA ASP A 20 -6.51 31.92 5.93
C ASP A 20 -6.19 30.42 5.81
N ARG A 21 -5.06 29.97 6.37
CA ARG A 21 -4.66 28.55 6.35
C ARG A 21 -5.44 27.72 7.37
N CYS A 22 -5.82 28.32 8.49
CA CYS A 22 -6.65 27.67 9.49
C CYS A 22 -8.08 27.47 8.98
N ASP A 23 -8.62 28.46 8.28
CA ASP A 23 -9.95 28.37 7.67
C ASP A 23 -10.01 27.26 6.61
N LEU A 24 -8.94 27.10 5.83
CA LEU A 24 -8.82 26.00 4.87
C LEU A 24 -8.69 24.63 5.55
N ALA A 25 -7.94 24.54 6.65
CA ALA A 25 -7.73 23.27 7.35
C ALA A 25 -9.04 22.72 7.94
N VAL A 26 -9.91 23.58 8.48
CA VAL A 26 -11.19 23.16 9.07
C VAL A 26 -12.35 23.16 8.06
N HIS A 27 -12.11 23.52 6.81
CA HIS A 27 -13.15 23.61 5.80
C HIS A 27 -13.76 22.22 5.47
N PRO A 28 -15.09 22.09 5.32
CA PRO A 28 -15.73 20.80 5.00
C PRO A 28 -15.22 20.14 3.72
N ALA A 29 -14.82 20.94 2.72
CA ALA A 29 -14.20 20.41 1.50
C ALA A 29 -12.84 19.71 1.77
N THR A 30 -12.06 20.21 2.73
CA THR A 30 -10.79 19.61 3.14
C THR A 30 -11.05 18.28 3.85
N ALA A 31 -12.04 18.25 4.76
CA ALA A 31 -12.48 17.03 5.44
C ALA A 31 -12.86 15.94 4.43
N ARG A 32 -13.73 16.29 3.47
CA ARG A 32 -14.17 15.33 2.45
C ARG A 32 -13.05 14.92 1.51
N HIS A 33 -12.15 15.84 1.15
CA HIS A 33 -10.99 15.51 0.30
C HIS A 33 -10.06 14.48 0.97
N LEU A 34 -9.67 14.72 2.22
CA LEU A 34 -8.80 13.82 2.97
C LEU A 34 -9.48 12.48 3.24
N ALA A 35 -10.76 12.49 3.66
CA ALA A 35 -11.56 11.29 3.85
C ALA A 35 -11.64 10.45 2.57
N THR A 36 -11.89 11.07 1.42
CA THR A 36 -11.95 10.39 0.12
C THR A 36 -10.61 9.75 -0.23
N LYS A 37 -9.48 10.45 -0.02
CA LYS A 37 -8.15 9.90 -0.29
C LYS A 37 -7.82 8.70 0.61
N LEU A 38 -8.11 8.81 1.91
CA LEU A 38 -7.86 7.72 2.86
C LEU A 38 -8.74 6.50 2.56
N ALA A 39 -10.05 6.71 2.39
CA ALA A 39 -10.96 5.64 2.01
C ALA A 39 -10.51 4.98 0.70
N ARG A 40 -10.08 5.79 -0.30
CA ARG A 40 -9.57 5.26 -1.56
C ARG A 40 -8.32 4.41 -1.40
N HIS A 41 -7.39 4.84 -0.54
CA HIS A 41 -6.13 4.16 -0.33
C HIS A 41 -6.32 2.80 0.37
N PHE A 42 -7.17 2.75 1.38
CA PHE A 42 -7.30 1.60 2.28
C PHE A 42 -8.48 0.67 1.97
N ILE A 43 -9.55 1.16 1.33
CA ILE A 43 -10.77 0.37 1.08
C ILE A 43 -10.82 -0.09 -0.39
N ALA A 44 -11.02 0.85 -1.32
CA ALA A 44 -11.22 0.53 -2.74
C ALA A 44 -10.89 1.73 -3.64
N ASP A 45 -10.61 1.52 -4.92
CA ASP A 45 -10.37 2.63 -5.87
C ASP A 45 -11.56 3.62 -5.93
N ASP A 46 -12.78 3.07 -5.84
CA ASP A 46 -14.03 3.80 -5.62
C ASP A 46 -14.62 3.39 -4.27
N PRO A 47 -14.31 4.11 -3.17
CA PRO A 47 -14.74 3.74 -1.85
C PRO A 47 -16.23 4.02 -1.62
N PRO A 48 -16.94 3.24 -0.78
CA PRO A 48 -18.33 3.51 -0.43
C PRO A 48 -18.51 4.94 0.13
N ALA A 49 -19.55 5.63 -0.35
CA ALA A 49 -19.86 6.99 0.10
C ALA A 49 -20.01 7.07 1.64
N ALA A 50 -20.62 6.05 2.25
CA ALA A 50 -20.78 5.95 3.69
C ALA A 50 -19.45 5.95 4.46
N SER A 51 -18.42 5.26 3.98
CA SER A 51 -17.10 5.28 4.61
C SER A 51 -16.46 6.67 4.49
N VAL A 52 -16.59 7.33 3.33
CA VAL A 52 -16.11 8.71 3.15
C VAL A 52 -16.83 9.67 4.09
N ASP A 53 -18.15 9.52 4.25
CA ASP A 53 -18.96 10.36 5.13
C ASP A 53 -18.56 10.19 6.60
N ARG A 54 -18.36 8.95 7.07
CA ARG A 54 -17.89 8.63 8.43
C ARG A 54 -16.52 9.25 8.73
N LEU A 55 -15.56 9.08 7.82
CA LEU A 55 -14.22 9.65 7.97
C LEU A 55 -14.23 11.18 7.93
N SER A 56 -15.07 11.77 7.06
CA SER A 56 -15.22 13.21 6.96
C SER A 56 -15.84 13.79 8.24
N ALA A 57 -16.85 13.13 8.82
CA ALA A 57 -17.43 13.51 10.10
C ALA A 57 -16.40 13.45 11.23
N ALA A 58 -15.61 12.36 11.32
CA ALA A 58 -14.54 12.24 12.30
C ALA A 58 -13.50 13.37 12.22
N TYR A 59 -13.17 13.83 11.01
CA TYR A 59 -12.30 14.99 10.81
C TYR A 59 -12.94 16.28 11.31
N SER A 60 -14.19 16.54 10.92
CA SER A 60 -14.92 17.77 11.30
C SER A 60 -15.20 17.84 12.80
N ASP A 61 -15.70 16.77 13.40
CA ASP A 61 -16.09 16.70 14.82
C ASP A 61 -14.88 16.84 15.75
N SER A 62 -13.72 16.38 15.31
CA SER A 62 -12.46 16.52 16.05
C SER A 62 -11.78 17.88 15.88
N GLY A 63 -12.27 18.73 14.97
CA GLY A 63 -11.65 20.01 14.64
C GLY A 63 -10.40 19.88 13.77
N GLY A 64 -10.33 18.84 12.92
CA GLY A 64 -9.26 18.62 11.96
C GLY A 64 -8.16 17.67 12.41
N GLU A 65 -8.39 16.87 13.45
CA GLU A 65 -7.38 15.96 13.99
C GLU A 65 -7.27 14.66 13.18
N LEU A 66 -6.12 14.43 12.56
CA LEU A 66 -5.88 13.21 11.77
C LEU A 66 -5.96 11.94 12.61
N ARG A 67 -5.62 11.99 13.91
CA ARG A 67 -5.73 10.84 14.80
C ARG A 67 -7.16 10.30 14.83
N ALA A 68 -8.16 11.16 14.97
CA ALA A 68 -9.56 10.76 15.02
C ALA A 68 -10.00 10.11 13.70
N VAL A 69 -9.52 10.62 12.56
CA VAL A 69 -9.80 10.03 11.25
C VAL A 69 -9.16 8.65 11.10
N TYR A 70 -7.91 8.47 11.56
CA TYR A 70 -7.27 7.16 11.51
C TYR A 70 -7.93 6.15 12.44
N GLU A 71 -8.38 6.57 13.62
CA GLU A 71 -9.16 5.72 14.53
C GLU A 71 -10.48 5.28 13.89
N ALA A 72 -11.21 6.21 13.27
CA ALA A 72 -12.43 5.90 12.52
C ALA A 72 -12.14 4.93 11.36
N LEU A 73 -11.07 5.17 10.58
CA LEU A 73 -10.66 4.31 9.47
C LEU A 73 -10.32 2.89 9.93
N ILE A 74 -9.56 2.74 11.02
CA ILE A 74 -9.21 1.43 11.56
C ILE A 74 -10.46 0.69 12.07
N ALA A 75 -11.50 1.42 12.49
CA ALA A 75 -12.76 0.82 12.90
C ALA A 75 -13.69 0.42 11.74
N GLU A 76 -13.43 0.87 10.51
CA GLU A 76 -14.25 0.54 9.33
C GLU A 76 -14.15 -0.96 9.01
N PRO A 77 -15.28 -1.71 9.02
CA PRO A 77 -15.28 -3.11 8.63
C PRO A 77 -14.73 -3.33 7.22
N GLU A 78 -15.01 -2.42 6.29
CA GLU A 78 -14.61 -2.49 4.88
C GLU A 78 -13.09 -2.45 4.68
N VAL A 79 -12.31 -1.94 5.65
CA VAL A 79 -10.84 -1.97 5.62
C VAL A 79 -10.31 -3.39 5.86
N TRP A 80 -11.01 -4.18 6.65
CA TRP A 80 -10.61 -5.53 7.04
C TRP A 80 -11.35 -6.63 6.27
N ASN A 81 -12.55 -6.29 5.80
CA ASN A 81 -13.47 -7.18 5.11
C ASN A 81 -13.61 -6.75 3.65
N ALA A 82 -12.69 -7.20 2.81
CA ALA A 82 -12.89 -7.22 1.36
C ALA A 82 -11.88 -8.17 0.70
N PRO A 83 -12.22 -8.76 -0.46
CA PRO A 83 -11.19 -9.38 -1.30
C PRO A 83 -10.08 -8.38 -1.59
N ARG A 84 -8.83 -8.86 -1.69
CA ARG A 84 -7.65 -8.05 -2.02
C ARG A 84 -7.77 -7.50 -3.45
N ILE A 85 -8.45 -6.36 -3.61
CA ILE A 85 -8.75 -5.75 -4.92
C ILE A 85 -7.77 -4.64 -5.29
N LYS A 86 -7.10 -4.04 -4.29
CA LYS A 86 -6.21 -2.90 -4.51
C LYS A 86 -4.92 -3.38 -5.17
N PHE A 87 -4.61 -2.83 -6.34
CA PHE A 87 -3.35 -3.13 -6.99
C PHE A 87 -2.19 -2.47 -6.23
N ARG A 88 -1.11 -3.21 -6.00
CA ARG A 88 0.07 -2.70 -5.28
C ARG A 88 0.84 -1.70 -6.11
N SER A 89 1.17 -0.56 -5.50
CA SER A 89 2.17 0.35 -6.04
C SER A 89 3.53 -0.34 -6.20
N GLY A 90 4.46 0.27 -6.96
CA GLY A 90 5.81 -0.26 -7.09
C GLY A 90 6.50 -0.44 -5.73
N TRP A 91 6.31 0.52 -4.84
CA TRP A 91 6.79 0.53 -3.46
C TRP A 91 6.16 -0.60 -2.64
N ASP A 92 4.83 -0.72 -2.62
CA ASP A 92 4.13 -1.74 -1.83
C ASP A 92 4.51 -3.15 -2.28
N TRP A 93 4.65 -3.36 -3.59
CA TRP A 93 5.07 -4.63 -4.15
C TRP A 93 6.51 -4.97 -3.74
N LEU A 94 7.43 -4.00 -3.82
CA LEU A 94 8.83 -4.21 -3.44
C LEU A 94 8.99 -4.48 -1.93
N VAL A 95 8.24 -3.78 -1.08
CA VAL A 95 8.20 -4.03 0.37
C VAL A 95 7.60 -5.40 0.67
N ALA A 96 6.53 -5.79 -0.03
CA ALA A 96 5.92 -7.11 0.13
C ALA A 96 6.88 -8.23 -0.29
N ALA A 97 7.59 -8.06 -1.41
CA ALA A 97 8.61 -9.01 -1.86
C ALA A 97 9.74 -9.13 -0.83
N GLY A 98 10.18 -8.01 -0.24
CA GLY A 98 11.17 -8.02 0.84
C GLY A 98 10.69 -8.72 2.12
N ARG A 99 9.40 -8.58 2.47
CA ARG A 99 8.79 -9.30 3.60
C ARG A 99 8.67 -10.81 3.32
N ALA A 100 8.33 -11.19 2.09
CA ALA A 100 8.20 -12.59 1.68
C ALA A 100 9.55 -13.31 1.58
N LEU A 101 10.56 -12.67 0.97
CA LEU A 101 11.85 -13.31 0.65
C LEU A 101 12.97 -12.99 1.66
N GLY A 102 12.66 -12.15 2.64
CA GLY A 102 13.61 -11.63 3.61
C GLY A 102 14.62 -10.62 3.03
N ASN A 103 15.32 -9.94 3.94
CA ASN A 103 16.27 -8.86 3.63
C ASN A 103 17.44 -9.29 2.73
N SER A 104 17.73 -10.60 2.68
CA SER A 104 18.83 -11.14 1.91
C SER A 104 18.56 -11.31 0.42
N ALA A 105 17.29 -11.29 0.00
CA ALA A 105 16.91 -11.21 -1.41
C ALA A 105 16.85 -9.76 -1.92
N MET A 106 16.78 -8.79 -1.00
CA MET A 106 16.64 -7.38 -1.30
C MET A 106 17.98 -6.68 -1.55
N PRO A 107 17.99 -5.58 -2.33
CA PRO A 107 19.17 -4.75 -2.48
C PRO A 107 19.68 -4.22 -1.13
N ARG A 108 20.96 -4.42 -0.87
CA ARG A 108 21.62 -3.89 0.35
C ARG A 108 22.06 -2.44 0.21
N ARG A 109 22.24 -1.97 -1.02
CA ARG A 109 22.71 -0.61 -1.31
C ARG A 109 21.53 0.31 -1.63
N PRO A 110 21.42 1.49 -1.00
CA PRO A 110 20.32 2.43 -1.26
C PRO A 110 20.18 2.82 -2.75
N GLY A 111 21.29 2.96 -3.47
CA GLY A 111 21.28 3.29 -4.90
C GLY A 111 20.63 2.21 -5.78
N GLU A 112 20.76 0.94 -5.41
CA GLU A 112 20.13 -0.16 -6.13
C GLU A 112 18.61 -0.21 -5.85
N ALA A 113 18.21 0.01 -4.60
CA ALA A 113 16.79 0.13 -4.24
C ALA A 113 16.12 1.32 -4.98
N ARG A 114 16.79 2.48 -5.05
CA ARG A 114 16.31 3.63 -5.83
C ARG A 114 16.17 3.30 -7.32
N ARG A 115 17.11 2.55 -7.90
CA ARG A 115 17.01 2.07 -9.30
C ARG A 115 15.82 1.14 -9.52
N LEU A 116 15.56 0.20 -8.61
CA LEU A 116 14.38 -0.67 -8.72
C LEU A 116 13.08 0.15 -8.68
N LEU A 117 12.98 1.13 -7.79
CA LEU A 117 11.82 2.01 -7.71
C LEU A 117 11.65 2.88 -8.94
N GLN A 118 12.74 3.34 -9.57
CA GLN A 118 12.69 4.01 -10.87
C GLN A 118 12.15 3.08 -11.97
N MET A 119 12.60 1.84 -12.02
CA MET A 119 12.10 0.85 -12.99
C MET A 119 10.61 0.53 -12.77
N LEU A 120 10.15 0.56 -11.52
CA LEU A 120 8.75 0.35 -11.14
C LEU A 120 7.88 1.61 -11.31
N SER A 121 8.37 2.62 -12.02
CA SER A 121 7.68 3.90 -12.27
C SER A 121 7.29 4.66 -11.00
N GLN A 122 8.00 4.45 -9.89
CA GLN A 122 7.78 5.13 -8.61
C GLN A 122 9.09 5.64 -7.99
N PRO A 123 9.84 6.54 -8.66
CA PRO A 123 11.06 7.11 -8.11
C PRO A 123 10.87 7.71 -6.71
N THR A 124 11.86 7.49 -5.84
CA THR A 124 11.81 7.93 -4.44
C THR A 124 11.73 9.45 -4.34
N TRP A 125 10.68 9.94 -3.67
CA TRP A 125 10.40 11.37 -3.43
C TRP A 125 10.28 12.23 -4.70
N ASN A 126 9.89 11.65 -5.83
CA ASN A 126 9.76 12.37 -7.09
C ASN A 126 8.46 12.04 -7.85
N PRO A 127 7.26 12.32 -7.27
CA PRO A 127 6.01 12.20 -8.01
C PRO A 127 5.98 13.21 -9.17
N ASN A 128 5.28 12.87 -10.25
CA ASN A 128 5.15 13.71 -11.45
C ASN A 128 4.26 14.96 -11.25
N SER A 129 3.51 15.03 -10.15
CA SER A 129 2.52 16.07 -9.86
C SER A 129 2.52 16.40 -8.36
N PRO A 130 2.17 17.65 -7.98
CA PRO A 130 1.91 18.03 -6.59
C PRO A 130 0.81 17.19 -5.92
N ALA A 131 -0.06 16.54 -6.69
CA ALA A 131 -1.09 15.64 -6.17
C ALA A 131 -0.52 14.37 -5.50
N GLY A 132 0.75 14.05 -5.76
CA GLY A 132 1.42 12.85 -5.28
C GLY A 132 1.27 11.66 -6.23
N TRP A 133 1.46 10.45 -5.70
CA TRP A 133 1.22 9.21 -6.43
C TRP A 133 -0.28 8.88 -6.47
N GLY A 134 -0.73 8.29 -7.58
CA GLY A 134 -2.10 7.82 -7.72
C GLY A 134 -2.36 6.57 -6.88
N ASP A 135 -3.61 6.37 -6.48
CA ASP A 135 -4.05 5.23 -5.69
C ASP A 135 -4.82 4.21 -6.51
N ALA A 136 -5.15 4.48 -7.78
CA ALA A 136 -5.98 3.61 -8.59
C ALA A 136 -5.17 2.50 -9.25
N ALA A 137 -5.79 1.37 -9.55
CA ALA A 137 -5.15 0.28 -10.26
C ALA A 137 -4.60 0.70 -11.64
N SER A 138 -5.29 1.61 -12.33
CA SER A 138 -4.85 2.17 -13.63
C SER A 138 -3.48 2.84 -13.57
N ASP A 139 -3.11 3.40 -12.41
CA ASP A 139 -1.82 4.07 -12.21
C ASP A 139 -0.65 3.08 -12.11
N TRP A 140 -0.95 1.81 -11.79
CA TRP A 140 0.06 0.81 -11.42
C TRP A 140 0.06 -0.47 -12.26
N ALA A 141 -1.04 -0.76 -12.94
CA ALA A 141 -1.30 -2.02 -13.67
C ALA A 141 -1.12 -1.90 -15.20
N ALA A 142 -0.40 -0.88 -15.68
CA ALA A 142 -0.06 -0.76 -17.10
C ALA A 142 0.76 -1.99 -17.57
N PRO A 143 0.60 -2.45 -18.82
CA PRO A 143 1.28 -3.65 -19.33
C PRO A 143 2.80 -3.64 -19.11
N GLN A 144 3.45 -2.50 -19.39
CA GLN A 144 4.89 -2.34 -19.15
C GLN A 144 5.26 -2.50 -17.67
N ALA A 145 4.43 -1.99 -16.76
CA ALA A 145 4.67 -2.11 -15.32
C ALA A 145 4.52 -3.56 -14.83
N LEU A 146 3.69 -4.37 -15.46
CA LEU A 146 3.58 -5.81 -15.18
C LEU A 146 4.84 -6.54 -15.64
N MET A 147 5.31 -6.27 -16.86
CA MET A 147 6.54 -6.88 -17.38
C MET A 147 7.76 -6.53 -16.52
N THR A 148 7.91 -5.26 -16.12
CA THR A 148 8.99 -4.86 -15.22
C THR A 148 8.94 -5.60 -13.89
N ARG A 149 7.75 -5.86 -13.33
CA ARG A 149 7.62 -6.67 -12.11
C ARG A 149 8.03 -8.11 -12.33
N VAL A 150 7.71 -8.72 -13.46
CA VAL A 150 8.18 -10.09 -13.82
C VAL A 150 9.71 -10.14 -13.91
N GLU A 151 10.34 -9.15 -14.53
CA GLU A 151 11.80 -9.08 -14.62
C GLU A 151 12.47 -8.91 -13.26
N ILE A 152 11.94 -8.01 -12.42
CA ILE A 152 12.45 -7.79 -11.06
C ILE A 152 12.18 -9.02 -10.19
N ALA A 153 11.02 -9.67 -10.32
CA ALA A 153 10.68 -10.89 -9.61
C ALA A 153 11.72 -11.98 -9.86
N ASN A 154 12.08 -12.20 -11.13
CA ASN A 154 13.13 -13.14 -11.50
C ASN A 154 14.49 -12.79 -10.88
N ARG A 155 14.85 -11.50 -10.81
CA ARG A 155 16.10 -11.06 -10.17
C ARG A 155 16.09 -11.30 -8.66
N LEU A 156 14.98 -10.99 -7.98
CA LEU A 156 14.83 -11.20 -6.54
C LEU A 156 14.80 -12.69 -6.20
N ALA A 157 14.09 -13.50 -6.98
CA ALA A 157 14.01 -14.94 -6.79
C ALA A 157 15.35 -15.64 -6.97
N ARG A 158 16.16 -15.24 -7.97
CA ARG A 158 17.54 -15.74 -8.11
C ARG A 158 18.42 -15.38 -6.91
N ARG A 159 18.21 -14.21 -6.30
CA ARG A 159 18.91 -13.85 -5.06
C ARG A 159 18.41 -14.67 -3.87
N ALA A 160 17.12 -14.96 -3.80
CA ALA A 160 16.55 -15.83 -2.78
C ALA A 160 17.16 -17.24 -2.86
N GLY A 161 17.39 -17.77 -4.06
CA GLY A 161 18.01 -19.07 -4.27
C GLY A 161 17.08 -20.21 -3.86
N ASP A 162 17.64 -21.21 -3.19
CA ASP A 162 16.97 -22.40 -2.65
C ASP A 162 16.63 -22.28 -1.15
N ARG A 163 16.74 -21.07 -0.59
CA ARG A 163 16.52 -20.82 0.85
C ARG A 163 15.09 -21.05 1.32
N PHE A 164 14.15 -21.09 0.40
CA PHE A 164 12.73 -21.29 0.68
C PHE A 164 12.23 -22.45 -0.16
N ASP A 165 11.38 -23.30 0.42
CA ASP A 165 10.48 -24.12 -0.38
C ASP A 165 9.40 -23.20 -0.96
N PRO A 166 9.32 -23.03 -2.29
CA PRO A 166 8.37 -22.12 -2.92
C PRO A 166 6.90 -22.46 -2.64
N ARG A 167 6.58 -23.75 -2.41
CA ARG A 167 5.21 -24.20 -2.16
C ARG A 167 4.77 -23.80 -0.76
N LEU A 168 5.61 -24.07 0.24
CA LEU A 168 5.36 -23.65 1.62
C LEU A 168 5.33 -22.13 1.73
N LEU A 169 6.28 -21.44 1.07
CA LEU A 169 6.32 -19.99 1.05
C LEU A 169 5.06 -19.38 0.43
N ALA A 170 4.52 -19.97 -0.64
CA ALA A 170 3.28 -19.51 -1.26
C ALA A 170 2.08 -19.63 -0.32
N GLU A 171 1.96 -20.73 0.43
CA GLU A 171 0.93 -20.87 1.46
C GLU A 171 1.09 -19.84 2.58
N ASP A 172 2.30 -19.67 3.09
CA ASP A 172 2.56 -18.75 4.20
C ASP A 172 2.28 -17.29 3.83
N VAL A 173 2.62 -16.89 2.59
CA VAL A 173 2.51 -15.51 2.13
C VAL A 173 1.12 -15.17 1.60
N LEU A 174 0.51 -16.07 0.83
CA LEU A 174 -0.75 -15.82 0.15
C LEU A 174 -1.95 -16.38 0.92
N GLY A 175 -1.77 -17.50 1.65
CA GLY A 175 -2.81 -18.15 2.45
C GLY A 175 -4.09 -18.36 1.66
N ALA A 176 -5.22 -17.91 2.22
CA ALA A 176 -6.53 -18.01 1.59
C ALA A 176 -6.63 -17.31 0.22
N ALA A 177 -5.71 -16.41 -0.14
CA ALA A 177 -5.69 -15.77 -1.45
C ALA A 177 -5.09 -16.65 -2.55
N LEU A 178 -4.38 -17.74 -2.22
CA LEU A 178 -3.69 -18.59 -3.21
C LEU A 178 -4.69 -19.40 -4.05
N ARG A 179 -4.95 -18.95 -5.27
CA ARG A 179 -5.87 -19.64 -6.20
C ARG A 179 -5.21 -20.88 -6.84
N PRO A 180 -6.00 -21.87 -7.27
CA PRO A 180 -5.49 -23.12 -7.89
C PRO A 180 -4.53 -22.88 -9.05
N ALA A 181 -4.86 -21.95 -9.96
CA ALA A 181 -3.99 -21.67 -11.12
C ALA A 181 -2.58 -21.19 -10.72
N ALA A 182 -2.45 -20.34 -9.70
CA ALA A 182 -1.16 -19.88 -9.21
C ALA A 182 -0.42 -21.01 -8.48
N ARG A 183 -1.14 -21.79 -7.66
CA ARG A 183 -0.61 -22.97 -6.97
C ARG A 183 -0.03 -24.00 -7.95
N ASP A 184 -0.76 -24.32 -9.01
CA ASP A 184 -0.35 -25.30 -10.01
C ASP A 184 0.87 -24.81 -10.79
N ALA A 185 0.89 -23.52 -11.18
CA ALA A 185 2.03 -22.91 -11.85
C ALA A 185 3.30 -22.91 -10.96
N ILE A 186 3.17 -22.62 -9.67
CA ILE A 186 4.27 -22.69 -8.69
C ILE A 186 4.75 -24.14 -8.52
N ALA A 187 3.83 -25.11 -8.45
CA ALA A 187 4.16 -26.51 -8.26
C ALA A 187 4.83 -27.15 -9.48
N ALA A 188 4.45 -26.72 -10.68
CA ALA A 188 4.97 -27.21 -11.97
C ALA A 188 6.32 -26.59 -12.36
N ALA A 189 6.75 -25.51 -11.70
CA ALA A 189 8.02 -24.88 -11.99
C ALA A 189 9.20 -25.80 -11.64
N GLU A 190 10.08 -26.05 -12.62
CA GLU A 190 11.21 -26.97 -12.50
C GLU A 190 12.28 -26.49 -11.50
N GLN A 191 12.42 -25.17 -11.35
CA GLN A 191 13.47 -24.55 -10.56
C GLN A 191 12.87 -23.70 -9.43
N PRO A 192 13.37 -23.80 -8.19
CA PRO A 192 12.83 -23.02 -7.06
C PRO A 192 12.80 -21.50 -7.30
N PRO A 193 13.83 -20.86 -7.91
CA PRO A 193 13.75 -19.44 -8.24
C PRO A 193 12.65 -19.10 -9.25
N MET A 194 12.32 -19.99 -10.18
CA MET A 194 11.21 -19.77 -11.11
C MET A 194 9.88 -19.80 -10.36
N ALA A 195 9.69 -20.80 -9.49
CA ALA A 195 8.50 -20.92 -8.65
C ALA A 195 8.28 -19.68 -7.77
N ILE A 196 9.35 -19.17 -7.13
CA ILE A 196 9.32 -17.93 -6.34
C ILE A 196 8.97 -16.72 -7.23
N ALA A 197 9.56 -16.61 -8.42
CA ALA A 197 9.26 -15.52 -9.35
C ALA A 197 7.78 -15.54 -9.78
N LEU A 198 7.23 -16.71 -10.10
CA LEU A 198 5.80 -16.89 -10.40
C LEU A 198 4.92 -16.47 -9.22
N MET A 199 5.30 -16.86 -7.99
CA MET A 199 4.56 -16.49 -6.78
C MET A 199 4.47 -14.96 -6.62
N ILE A 200 5.59 -14.23 -6.68
CA ILE A 200 5.60 -12.78 -6.47
C ILE A 200 5.13 -11.96 -7.69
N ALA A 201 5.03 -12.59 -8.86
CA ALA A 201 4.41 -12.01 -10.06
C ALA A 201 2.92 -12.36 -10.21
N SER A 202 2.39 -13.24 -9.34
CA SER A 202 1.02 -13.72 -9.43
C SER A 202 -0.02 -12.60 -9.19
N PRO A 203 -1.20 -12.65 -9.85
CA PRO A 203 -2.27 -11.66 -9.63
C PRO A 203 -2.68 -11.46 -8.16
N GLU A 204 -2.54 -12.50 -7.35
CA GLU A 204 -2.83 -12.56 -5.92
C GLU A 204 -1.80 -11.76 -5.13
N PHE A 205 -0.51 -11.89 -5.48
CA PHE A 205 0.56 -11.13 -4.86
C PHE A 205 0.58 -9.67 -5.31
N LEU A 206 0.15 -9.38 -6.54
CA LEU A 206 0.04 -8.02 -7.07
C LEU A 206 -1.06 -7.19 -6.39
N ARG A 207 -1.90 -7.80 -5.55
CA ARG A 207 -2.98 -7.11 -4.84
C ARG A 207 -2.84 -7.16 -3.33
N ARG A 208 -3.45 -6.19 -2.66
CA ARG A 208 -3.57 -6.09 -1.20
C ARG A 208 -5.01 -5.88 -0.78
#